data_AF-A0A1J4WCX5-F1
#
_entry.id   AF-A0A1J4WCX5-F1
#
_cell.length_a   1.000
_cell.length_b   1.000
_cell.length_c   1.000
_cell.angle_alpha   90.00
_cell.angle_beta   90.00
_cell.angle_gamma   90.00
#
_symmetry.space_group_name_H-M   'P 1'
#
loop_
_entity.id
_entity.type
_entity.pdbx_description
1 polymer ?
#
loop_
_entity_poly.entity_id
_entity_poly.type
_entity_poly.pdbx_seq_one_letter_code
_entity_poly.pdbx_strand_id
1 'polypeptide(L)'
;MEILLQNKESSLFIKQCLSDLPLNYRMPLELFYFEEKSYTDIGEILRLPMGTVSTRINRAKKMLKIIYTRATKLRHPEHMPQTVPRLDS
;
A
#
# COMPACT_ATOMS: atom_id res chain seq x y z
N MET A 1 -19.92 10.02 -3.51
CA MET A 1 -19.52 8.76 -2.87
C MET A 1 -19.46 7.68 -3.96
N GLU A 2 -18.51 7.80 -4.89
CA GLU A 2 -18.67 7.20 -6.24
C GLU A 2 -17.36 6.62 -6.81
N ILE A 3 -16.49 6.08 -5.95
CA ILE A 3 -15.22 5.44 -6.38
C ILE A 3 -15.11 4.00 -5.87
N LEU A 4 -16.20 3.40 -5.35
CA LEU A 4 -16.12 2.06 -4.74
C LEU A 4 -16.43 0.90 -5.69
N LEU A 5 -16.99 1.15 -6.88
CA LEU A 5 -17.65 0.07 -7.66
C LEU A 5 -17.06 -0.26 -9.04
N GLN A 6 -15.98 0.41 -9.47
CA GLN A 6 -15.35 0.13 -10.78
C GLN A 6 -14.16 -0.84 -10.75
N ASN A 7 -13.75 -1.37 -9.58
CA ASN A 7 -12.35 -1.81 -9.39
C ASN A 7 -12.12 -3.10 -8.59
N LYS A 8 -12.93 -4.16 -8.77
CA LYS A 8 -12.56 -5.48 -8.21
C LYS A 8 -11.19 -5.96 -8.69
N GLU A 9 -10.89 -5.77 -9.98
CA GLU A 9 -9.60 -6.12 -10.58
C GLU A 9 -8.46 -5.26 -10.02
N SER A 10 -8.62 -3.94 -9.95
CA SER A 10 -7.58 -3.05 -9.42
C SER A 10 -7.32 -3.29 -7.93
N SER A 11 -8.35 -3.60 -7.14
CA SER A 11 -8.18 -3.96 -5.73
C SER A 11 -7.43 -5.28 -5.57
N LEU A 12 -7.77 -6.30 -6.38
CA LEU A 12 -7.07 -7.59 -6.39
C LEU A 12 -5.60 -7.42 -6.81
N PHE A 13 -5.33 -6.59 -7.80
CA PHE A 13 -3.98 -6.31 -8.28
C PHE A 13 -3.13 -5.57 -7.23
N ILE A 14 -3.70 -4.60 -6.52
CA ILE A 14 -3.01 -3.95 -5.39
C ILE A 14 -2.71 -4.96 -4.29
N LYS A 15 -3.64 -5.86 -3.96
CA LYS A 15 -3.41 -6.94 -2.98
C LYS A 15 -2.29 -7.88 -3.42
N GLN A 16 -2.21 -8.22 -4.71
CA GLN A 16 -1.08 -8.97 -5.27
C GLN A 16 0.23 -8.21 -5.07
N CYS A 17 0.29 -6.93 -5.41
CA CYS A 17 1.48 -6.11 -5.20
C CYS A 17 1.87 -5.98 -3.72
N LEU A 18 0.89 -5.94 -2.81
CA LEU A 18 1.14 -5.96 -1.36
C LEU A 18 1.72 -7.30 -0.89
N SER A 19 1.32 -8.40 -1.51
CA SER A 19 1.87 -9.73 -1.21
C SER A 19 3.35 -9.89 -1.58
N ASP A 20 3.89 -9.00 -2.42
CA ASP A 20 5.32 -8.94 -2.74
C ASP A 20 6.12 -8.07 -1.74
N LEU A 21 5.45 -7.28 -0.89
CA LEU A 21 6.14 -6.56 0.18
C LEU A 21 6.55 -7.54 1.29
N PRO A 22 7.77 -7.40 1.85
CA PRO A 22 8.13 -8.12 3.06
C PRO A 22 7.18 -7.76 4.21
N LEU A 23 6.89 -8.74 5.08
CA LEU A 23 5.84 -8.64 6.11
C LEU A 23 6.00 -7.42 7.03
N ASN A 24 7.24 -7.09 7.39
CA ASN A 24 7.58 -5.94 8.23
C ASN A 24 7.22 -4.57 7.61
N TYR A 25 7.03 -4.50 6.28
CA TYR A 25 6.57 -3.31 5.56
C TYR A 25 5.09 -3.41 5.20
N ARG A 26 4.59 -4.61 4.89
CA ARG A 26 3.19 -4.87 4.57
C ARG A 26 2.28 -4.60 5.77
N MET A 27 2.55 -5.22 6.91
CA MET A 27 1.72 -5.10 8.13
C MET A 27 1.40 -3.65 8.52
N PRO A 28 2.39 -2.76 8.73
CA PRO A 28 2.09 -1.38 9.11
C PRO A 28 1.39 -0.59 7.98
N LEU A 29 1.64 -0.94 6.71
CA LEU A 29 0.96 -0.31 5.58
C LEU A 29 -0.50 -0.74 5.50
N GLU A 30 -0.80 -2.01 5.80
CA GLU A 30 -2.15 -2.55 5.79
C GLU A 30 -3.00 -1.97 6.92
N LEU A 31 -2.45 -1.96 8.15
CA LEU A 31 -3.10 -1.35 9.30
C LEU A 31 -3.41 0.14 9.06
N PHE A 32 -2.50 0.85 8.39
CA PHE A 32 -2.69 2.27 8.10
C PHE A 32 -3.76 2.51 7.02
N TYR A 33 -3.73 1.79 5.90
CA TYR A 33 -4.60 2.07 4.75
C TYR A 33 -5.94 1.33 4.74
N PHE A 34 -6.00 0.11 5.28
CA PHE A 34 -7.23 -0.70 5.27
C PHE A 34 -7.96 -0.69 6.60
N GLU A 35 -7.23 -0.56 7.70
CA GLU A 35 -7.82 -0.52 9.04
C GLU A 35 -7.83 0.90 9.66
N GLU A 36 -7.38 1.90 8.89
CA GLU A 36 -7.37 3.32 9.25
C GLU A 36 -6.72 3.61 10.62
N LYS A 37 -5.74 2.78 11.01
CA LYS A 37 -5.04 2.91 12.29
C LYS A 37 -4.08 4.09 12.28
N SER A 38 -4.01 4.80 13.41
CA SER A 38 -3.01 5.86 13.58
C SER A 38 -1.61 5.25 13.73
N TYR A 39 -0.57 6.06 13.53
CA TYR A 39 0.82 5.61 13.74
C TYR A 39 1.02 5.07 15.16
N THR A 40 0.35 5.67 16.16
CA THR A 40 0.38 5.27 17.57
C THR A 40 -0.22 3.90 17.75
N ASP A 41 -1.44 3.69 17.25
CA ASP A 41 -2.13 2.40 17.35
C ASP A 41 -1.31 1.30 16.66
N ILE A 42 -0.73 1.59 15.49
CA ILE A 42 0.13 0.65 14.78
C ILE A 42 1.38 0.31 15.59
N GLY A 43 1.97 1.30 16.27
CA GLY A 43 3.09 1.10 17.18
C GLY A 43 2.74 0.17 18.33
N GLU A 44 1.56 0.35 18.92
CA GLU A 44 1.05 -0.50 20.00
C GLU A 44 0.75 -1.93 19.51
N ILE A 45 0.02 -2.08 18.39
CA ILE A 45 -0.34 -3.37 17.79
C ILE A 45 0.90 -4.19 17.42
N LEU A 46 1.88 -3.54 16.76
CA LEU A 46 3.09 -4.21 16.28
C LEU A 46 4.22 -4.26 17.32
N ARG A 47 4.03 -3.62 18.48
CA ARG A 47 5.06 -3.40 19.50
C ARG A 47 6.33 -2.76 18.93
N LEU A 48 6.15 -1.67 18.18
CA LEU A 48 7.22 -0.92 17.52
C LEU A 48 7.22 0.55 17.97
N PRO A 49 8.40 1.18 18.04
CA PRO A 49 8.48 2.62 18.22
C PRO A 49 7.80 3.38 17.07
N MET A 50 7.16 4.50 17.39
CA MET A 50 6.51 5.40 16.42
C MET A 50 7.41 5.79 15.24
N GLY A 51 8.68 6.11 15.51
CA GLY A 51 9.66 6.43 14.47
C GLY A 51 9.94 5.26 13.52
N THR A 52 9.90 4.03 14.05
CA THR A 52 10.02 2.80 13.24
C THR A 52 8.78 2.56 12.40
N VAL A 53 7.58 2.77 12.95
CA VAL A 53 6.32 2.69 12.19
C VAL A 53 6.35 3.66 11.03
N SER A 54 6.67 4.94 11.28
CA SER A 54 6.74 5.96 10.23
C SER A 54 7.74 5.61 9.14
N THR A 55 8.94 5.20 9.54
CA THR A 55 9.98 4.79 8.57
C THR A 55 9.54 3.57 7.75
N ARG A 56 8.89 2.58 8.37
CA ARG A 56 8.40 1.37 7.69
C ARG A 56 7.29 1.70 6.71
N ILE A 57 6.30 2.52 7.09
CA ILE A 57 5.23 2.96 6.19
C ILE A 57 5.83 3.71 4.99
N ASN A 58 6.72 4.67 5.22
CA ASN A 58 7.35 5.43 4.13
C ASN A 58 8.19 4.55 3.17
N ARG A 59 8.88 3.53 3.69
CA ARG A 59 9.60 2.56 2.86
C ARG A 59 8.65 1.64 2.10
N ALA A 60 7.61 1.13 2.78
CA ALA A 60 6.58 0.26 2.19
C ALA A 60 5.89 0.94 1.00
N LYS A 61 5.51 2.22 1.17
CA LYS A 61 4.98 3.10 0.13
C LYS A 61 5.87 3.16 -1.13
N LYS A 62 7.17 3.41 -0.96
CA LYS A 62 8.14 3.44 -2.06
C LYS A 62 8.29 2.07 -2.75
N MET A 63 8.36 1.00 -1.96
CA MET A 63 8.46 -0.38 -2.48
C MET A 63 7.21 -0.76 -3.28
N LEU A 64 6.02 -0.47 -2.75
CA LEU A 64 4.75 -0.75 -3.42
C LEU A 64 4.67 -0.01 -4.75
N LYS A 65 5.09 1.26 -4.83
CA LYS A 65 5.15 2.00 -6.08
C LYS A 65 6.06 1.32 -7.12
N ILE A 66 7.23 0.82 -6.70
CA ILE A 66 8.16 0.11 -7.59
C ILE A 66 7.55 -1.20 -8.08
N ILE A 67 6.98 -2.00 -7.18
CA ILE A 67 6.33 -3.28 -7.48
C ILE A 67 5.17 -3.06 -8.44
N TYR A 68 4.27 -2.13 -8.11
CA TYR A 68 3.14 -1.75 -8.95
C TYR A 68 3.60 -1.30 -10.34
N THR A 69 4.58 -0.39 -10.42
CA THR A 69 5.10 0.08 -11.71
C THR A 69 5.72 -1.04 -12.54
N ARG A 70 6.41 -2.00 -11.92
CA ARG A 70 6.94 -3.16 -12.62
C ARG A 70 5.82 -4.07 -13.11
N ALA A 71 4.86 -4.37 -12.25
CA ALA A 71 3.75 -5.26 -12.55
C ALA A 71 2.78 -4.67 -13.59
N THR A 72 2.63 -3.34 -13.65
CA THR A 72 1.85 -2.65 -14.71
C THR A 72 2.63 -2.52 -16.01
N LYS A 73 3.95 -2.35 -16.00
CA LYS A 73 4.74 -2.35 -17.24
C LYS A 73 4.78 -3.72 -17.93
N LEU A 74 4.58 -4.79 -17.17
CA LEU A 74 4.54 -6.17 -17.67
C LEU A 74 3.15 -6.59 -18.17
N ARG A 75 2.08 -5.92 -17.73
CA ARG A 75 0.72 -6.10 -18.23
C ARG A 75 0.43 -4.96 -19.20
N HIS A 76 0.47 -5.23 -20.50
CA HIS A 76 0.18 -4.35 -21.64
C HIS A 76 -0.39 -2.92 -21.37
N PRO A 77 0.08 -1.88 -22.09
CA PRO A 77 -0.13 -0.45 -21.78
C PRO A 77 -1.58 0.07 -21.79
N GLU A 78 -2.57 -0.74 -22.11
CA GLU A 78 -3.96 -0.30 -22.31
C GLU A 78 -4.88 -0.36 -21.07
N HIS A 79 -4.45 -0.96 -19.95
CA HIS A 79 -5.30 -1.15 -18.75
C HIS A 79 -4.83 -0.39 -17.50
N MET A 80 -4.15 0.75 -17.65
CA MET A 80 -3.65 1.55 -16.53
C MET A 80 -4.79 2.02 -15.59
N PRO A 81 -4.76 1.69 -14.28
CA PRO A 81 -5.61 2.35 -13.29
C PRO A 81 -5.21 3.82 -13.21
N GLN A 82 -6.16 4.71 -13.49
CA GLN A 82 -5.95 6.16 -13.67
C GLN A 82 -5.55 6.91 -12.39
N THR A 83 -5.34 6.24 -11.24
CA THR A 83 -4.99 6.93 -10.01
C THR A 83 -4.01 6.12 -9.16
N VAL A 84 -2.78 6.63 -9.04
CA VAL A 84 -1.90 6.33 -7.91
C VAL A 84 -2.33 7.23 -6.75
N PRO A 85 -2.71 6.70 -5.57
CA PRO A 85 -3.01 7.55 -4.41
C PRO A 85 -1.77 8.37 -4.08
N ARG A 86 -1.91 9.70 -4.04
CA ARG A 86 -0.85 10.64 -3.69
C ARG A 86 -0.30 10.22 -2.32
N LEU A 87 0.98 9.85 -2.29
CA LEU A 87 1.61 9.17 -1.16
C LEU A 87 2.65 10.08 -0.51
N ASP A 88 2.39 11.38 -0.59
CA ASP A 88 3.28 12.46 -0.26
C ASP A 88 2.50 13.47 0.59
N SER A 89 2.78 13.43 1.89
CA SER A 89 2.61 14.50 2.87
C SER A 89 3.75 14.36 3.86
#